data_AF-A0A8X6QUJ9-F1
#
_entry.id   AF-A0A8X6QUJ9-F1
#
_cell.length_a   1.000
_cell.length_b   1.000
_cell.length_c   1.000
_cell.angle_alpha   90.00
_cell.angle_beta   90.00
_cell.angle_gamma   90.00
#
_symmetry.space_group_name_H-M   'P 1'
#
loop_
_entity.id
_entity.type
_entity.pdbx_description
1 polymer ?
#
loop_
_entity_poly.entity_id
_entity_poly.type
_entity_poly.pdbx_seq_one_letter_code
_entity_poly.pdbx_strand_id
1 'polypeptide(L)'
;MQPRMLVTFDENLQPLPVPVRVGQAVDVVGQAGKPKTITGFQTHTTPVLLAYGERAELATEEYLPLTPILEGFVILRKNPNYTAA
;
A
#
# COMPACT_ATOMS: atom_id res chain seq x y z
N MET A 1 22.60 -6.76 2.52
CA MET A 1 21.48 -5.94 2.02
C MET A 1 20.23 -6.79 2.15
N GLN A 2 19.20 -6.36 2.89
CA GLN A 2 17.97 -7.12 3.10
C GLN A 2 16.93 -6.69 2.05
N PRO A 3 16.26 -7.63 1.36
CA PRO A 3 15.20 -7.27 0.41
C PRO A 3 14.03 -6.61 1.16
N ARG A 4 13.51 -5.51 0.59
CA ARG A 4 12.29 -4.86 1.08
C ARG A 4 11.10 -5.56 0.42
N MET A 5 10.18 -6.03 1.23
CA MET A 5 8.98 -6.73 0.76
C MET A 5 7.75 -6.16 1.43
N LEU A 6 6.60 -6.21 0.78
CA LEU A 6 5.31 -5.88 1.35
C LEU A 6 4.41 -7.11 1.27
N VAL A 7 3.94 -7.55 2.43
CA VAL A 7 2.97 -8.62 2.61
C VAL A 7 1.84 -8.10 3.48
N THR A 8 0.61 -8.37 3.07
CA THR A 8 -0.59 -7.90 3.76
C THR A 8 -1.35 -9.05 4.40
N PHE A 9 -1.83 -8.82 5.60
CA PHE A 9 -2.66 -9.74 6.37
C PHE A 9 -3.96 -9.08 6.80
N ASP A 10 -4.96 -9.88 7.09
CA ASP A 10 -6.18 -9.44 7.78
C ASP A 10 -6.00 -9.40 9.31
N GLU A 11 -7.05 -9.02 10.04
CA GLU A 11 -7.04 -9.00 11.51
C GLU A 11 -6.91 -10.38 12.15
N ASN A 12 -7.17 -11.46 11.39
CA ASN A 12 -7.04 -12.85 11.82
C ASN A 12 -5.68 -13.46 11.45
N LEU A 13 -4.73 -12.63 10.98
CA LEU A 13 -3.39 -13.04 10.53
C LEU A 13 -3.40 -13.98 9.30
N GLN A 14 -4.48 -13.96 8.52
CA GLN A 14 -4.58 -14.66 7.25
C GLN A 14 -4.00 -13.78 6.13
N PRO A 15 -3.24 -14.37 5.18
CA PRO A 15 -2.70 -13.63 4.06
C PRO A 15 -3.83 -13.07 3.20
N LEU A 16 -3.79 -11.77 2.97
CA LEU A 16 -4.84 -11.04 2.25
C LEU A 16 -4.23 -10.40 0.99
N PRO A 17 -4.49 -10.92 -0.22
CA PRO A 17 -4.00 -10.31 -1.46
C PRO A 17 -4.78 -9.04 -1.76
N VAL A 18 -4.11 -7.89 -1.74
CA VAL A 18 -4.71 -6.58 -1.98
C VAL A 18 -3.96 -5.87 -3.10
N PRO A 19 -4.66 -5.15 -4.01
CA PRO A 19 -4.00 -4.34 -5.01
C PRO A 19 -3.29 -3.15 -4.36
N VAL A 20 -2.00 -3.01 -4.66
CA VAL A 20 -1.12 -1.93 -4.20
C VAL A 20 -0.49 -1.23 -5.39
N ARG A 21 -0.29 0.08 -5.27
CA ARG A 21 0.44 0.91 -6.23
C ARG A 21 1.87 1.07 -5.73
N VAL A 22 2.84 0.60 -6.50
CA VAL A 22 4.26 0.74 -6.19
C VAL A 22 4.86 1.75 -7.16
N GLY A 23 5.56 2.74 -6.65
CA GLY A 23 6.20 3.77 -7.45
C GLY A 23 7.35 4.45 -6.72
N GLN A 24 8.00 5.38 -7.41
CA GLN A 24 9.12 6.12 -6.86
C GLN A 24 8.68 7.02 -5.69
N ALA A 25 9.38 6.92 -4.57
CA ALA A 25 9.13 7.71 -3.39
C ALA A 25 9.45 9.18 -3.62
N VAL A 26 8.47 10.03 -3.32
CA VAL A 26 8.62 11.49 -3.29
C VAL A 26 7.90 12.05 -2.07
N ASP A 27 8.25 13.27 -1.65
CA ASP A 27 7.64 13.83 -0.44
C ASP A 27 6.18 14.26 -0.67
N VAL A 28 5.91 14.96 -1.77
CA VAL A 28 4.54 15.33 -2.19
C VAL A 28 4.47 15.42 -3.72
N VAL A 29 3.52 14.72 -4.33
CA VAL A 29 3.10 14.95 -5.72
C VAL A 29 1.91 15.90 -5.73
N GLY A 30 1.99 16.94 -6.58
CA GLY A 30 1.01 18.02 -6.71
C GLY A 30 -0.32 17.63 -7.36
N GLN A 31 -1.05 16.66 -6.80
CA GLN A 31 -2.49 16.53 -7.09
C GLN A 31 -3.26 17.41 -6.12
N ALA A 32 -4.00 18.39 -6.67
CA ALA A 32 -4.87 19.25 -5.88
C ALA A 32 -5.91 18.40 -5.12
N GLY A 33 -5.91 18.50 -3.79
CA GLY A 33 -6.90 17.85 -2.90
C GLY A 33 -6.54 16.47 -2.35
N LYS A 34 -5.60 15.72 -2.95
CA LYS A 34 -5.16 14.41 -2.43
C LYS A 34 -3.64 14.25 -2.59
N PRO A 35 -2.81 14.73 -1.65
CA PRO A 35 -1.37 14.61 -1.76
C PRO A 35 -0.98 13.14 -1.84
N LYS A 36 -0.10 12.82 -2.79
CA LYS A 36 0.42 11.47 -3.03
C LYS A 36 1.91 11.43 -2.75
N THR A 37 2.40 10.32 -2.22
CA THR A 37 3.81 10.14 -1.85
C THR A 37 4.59 9.31 -2.86
N ILE A 38 3.93 8.89 -3.96
CA ILE A 38 4.52 8.10 -5.04
C ILE A 38 4.26 8.72 -6.41
N THR A 39 5.26 8.68 -7.31
CA THR A 39 5.14 9.00 -8.74
C THR A 39 5.34 7.76 -9.61
N GLY A 40 4.78 7.78 -10.82
CA GLY A 40 5.04 6.75 -11.85
C GLY A 40 4.74 5.33 -11.36
N PHE A 41 3.55 5.12 -10.78
CA PHE A 41 3.25 3.85 -10.12
C PHE A 41 2.74 2.77 -11.09
N GLN A 42 3.01 1.51 -10.72
CA GLN A 42 2.38 0.32 -11.29
C GLN A 42 1.52 -0.37 -10.23
N THR A 43 0.37 -0.90 -10.63
CA THR A 43 -0.48 -1.69 -9.74
C THR A 43 0.01 -3.13 -9.70
N HIS A 44 0.27 -3.63 -8.50
CA HIS A 44 0.62 -5.02 -8.21
C HIS A 44 -0.37 -5.60 -7.19
N THR A 45 -0.35 -6.91 -7.01
CA THR A 45 -1.06 -7.60 -5.93
C THR A 45 -0.04 -8.09 -4.92
N THR A 46 -0.28 -7.87 -3.63
CA THR A 46 0.60 -8.39 -2.57
C THR A 46 0.60 -9.92 -2.51
N PRO A 47 1.74 -10.57 -2.20
CA PRO A 47 3.01 -9.99 -1.76
C PRO A 47 3.89 -9.45 -2.91
N VAL A 48 4.59 -8.34 -2.68
CA VAL A 48 5.45 -7.68 -3.68
C VAL A 48 6.81 -7.32 -3.11
N LEU A 49 7.86 -7.35 -3.94
CA LEU A 49 9.19 -6.84 -3.59
C LEU A 49 9.28 -5.36 -3.98
N LEU A 50 9.80 -4.53 -3.08
CA LEU A 50 9.99 -3.10 -3.31
C LEU A 50 11.45 -2.84 -3.67
N ALA A 51 11.68 -2.14 -4.78
CA ALA A 51 13.02 -1.73 -5.17
C ALA A 51 13.54 -0.58 -4.28
N TYR A 52 14.81 -0.23 -4.49
CA TYR A 52 15.41 0.90 -3.81
C TYR A 52 14.71 2.21 -4.21
N GLY A 53 14.32 3.02 -3.22
CA GLY A 53 13.62 4.27 -3.46
C GLY A 53 12.14 4.13 -3.84
N GLU A 54 11.58 2.92 -3.84
CA GLU A 54 10.14 2.71 -4.06
C GLU A 54 9.36 2.75 -2.73
N ARG A 55 8.11 3.19 -2.83
CA ARG A 55 7.08 3.13 -1.79
C ARG A 55 5.81 2.52 -2.37
N ALA A 56 5.05 1.86 -1.49
CA ALA A 56 3.74 1.32 -1.83
C ALA A 56 2.63 2.17 -1.21
N GLU A 57 1.52 2.30 -1.93
CA GLU A 57 0.24 2.83 -1.45
C GLU A 57 -0.88 1.84 -1.78
N LEU A 58 -1.95 1.77 -0.96
CA LEU A 58 -3.12 0.95 -1.30
C LEU A 58 -3.81 1.50 -2.56
N ALA A 59 -4.22 0.61 -3.47
CA ALA A 59 -4.93 1.00 -4.68
C ALA A 59 -6.42 1.29 -4.44
N THR A 60 -7.01 0.68 -3.39
CA THR A 60 -8.41 0.78 -3.02
C THR A 60 -8.57 1.29 -1.58
N GLU A 61 -9.74 1.85 -1.28
CA GLU A 61 -10.11 2.32 0.08
C GLU A 61 -10.92 1.28 0.87
N GLU A 62 -11.01 0.05 0.37
CA GLU A 62 -11.70 -1.07 1.02
C GLU A 62 -11.03 -1.47 2.34
N TYR A 63 -9.72 -1.28 2.41
CA TYR A 63 -8.90 -1.61 3.57
C TYR A 63 -8.17 -0.37 4.07
N LEU A 64 -7.99 -0.29 5.39
CA LEU A 64 -7.17 0.69 6.08
C LEU A 64 -5.97 -0.02 6.70
N PRO A 65 -4.73 0.42 6.43
CA PRO A 65 -3.56 -0.16 7.07
C PRO A 65 -3.47 0.33 8.51
N LEU A 66 -3.06 -0.57 9.41
CA LEU A 66 -2.78 -0.19 10.81
C LEU A 66 -1.47 0.59 10.96
N THR A 67 -0.59 0.51 9.96
CA THR A 67 0.69 1.22 9.92
C THR A 67 0.69 2.30 8.85
N PRO A 68 1.39 3.43 9.07
CA PRO A 68 1.48 4.50 8.06
C PRO A 68 2.39 4.14 6.89
N ILE A 69 3.27 3.14 7.05
CA ILE A 69 4.22 2.69 6.03
C ILE A 69 3.81 1.29 5.58
N LEU A 70 3.67 1.11 4.25
CA LEU A 70 3.37 -0.17 3.63
C LEU A 70 4.66 -0.92 3.27
N GLU A 71 5.35 -1.43 4.29
CA GLU A 71 6.58 -2.21 4.14
C GLU A 71 6.64 -3.30 5.21
N GLY A 72 7.23 -4.44 4.85
CA GLY A 72 7.30 -5.63 5.68
C GLY A 72 5.97 -6.37 5.72
N PHE A 73 5.52 -6.67 6.93
CA PHE A 73 4.25 -7.33 7.21
C PHE A 73 3.26 -6.29 7.73
N VAL A 74 2.18 -6.08 6.99
CA VAL A 74 1.20 -5.03 7.29
C VAL A 74 -0.17 -5.67 7.52
N ILE A 75 -0.78 -5.35 8.65
CA ILE A 75 -2.15 -5.75 8.94
C ILE A 75 -3.10 -4.69 8.38
N LEU A 76 -4.09 -5.17 7.64
CA LEU A 76 -5.15 -4.40 7.03
C LEU A 76 -6.47 -4.65 7.77
N ARG A 77 -7.16 -3.58 8.13
CA ARG A 77 -8.51 -3.61 8.67
C ARG A 77 -9.49 -3.28 7.55
N LYS A 78 -10.63 -3.95 7.50
CA LYS A 78 -11.72 -3.58 6.58
C LYS A 78 -12.26 -2.20 6.94
N ASN A 79 -12.36 -1.31 5.97
CA ASN A 79 -12.83 0.05 6.19
C ASN A 79 -14.35 0.04 6.47
N PRO A 80 -14.81 0.49 7.65
CA PRO A 80 -16.24 0.51 7.97
C PRO A 80 -17.03 1.53 7.13
N ASN A 81 -16.35 2.53 6.55
CA ASN A 81 -16.97 3.56 5.72
C ASN A 81 -16.90 3.24 4.22
N TYR A 82 -16.42 2.04 3.85
CA TYR A 82 -16.33 1.66 2.45
C TYR A 82 -17.71 1.28 1.90
N THR A 83 -18.25 2.14 1.05
CA THR A 83 -19.38 1.80 0.18
C THR A 83 -18.84 1.35 -1.16
N ALA A 84 -19.07 0.09 -1.51
CA ALA A 84 -18.88 -0.40 -2.88
C ALA A 84 -19.85 0.38 -3.78
N ALA A 85 -19.29 1.25 -4.62
CA ALA A 85 -20.02 1.97 -5.66
C ALA A 85 -20.34 1.04 -6.84
#